data_AF-A0A8H3AKG4-F1
#
_entry.id   AF-A0A8H3AKG4-F1
#
_cell.length_a   1.000
_cell.length_b   1.000
_cell.length_c   1.000
_cell.angle_alpha   90.00
_cell.angle_beta   90.00
_cell.angle_gamma   90.00
#
_symmetry.space_group_name_H-M   'P 1'
#
loop_
_entity.id
_entity.type
_entity.pdbx_description
1 polymer ?
#
loop_
_entity_poly.entity_id
_entity_poly.type
_entity_poly.pdbx_seq_one_letter_code
_entity_poly.pdbx_strand_id
1 'polypeptide(L)'
;MKDTTDTYTVVIRDRLFKLTKAQMERDAPNYFTSHFLDSSGQCVTRIMEISRDPFLFELVLKYLNGYQIFPIHSDLVPPHCTPETAIGDLRADAEFYKLPGLVSLCKSKATPKTTPTVRFASSQVAVITGYFNSTADGIAPSENFEQYISRFYPTLLSKDQYRAMSSGMLTLASATPSQTTRFLIVNGWSERIVRTVIKRDTSCVDRWELLGWKRDVSTPGVRHVILFVKLWTAPGFTIN
;
A
#
# COMPACT_ATOMS: atom_id res chain seq x y z
N MET A 1 -40.34 -12.16 -31.99
CA MET A 1 -39.67 -12.44 -30.69
C MET A 1 -39.89 -11.22 -29.81
N LYS A 2 -40.66 -11.33 -28.72
CA LYS A 2 -40.90 -10.19 -27.81
C LYS A 2 -39.63 -10.01 -26.97
N ASP A 3 -38.86 -8.98 -27.30
CA ASP A 3 -37.69 -8.57 -26.53
C ASP A 3 -38.18 -7.70 -25.35
N THR A 4 -38.72 -8.34 -24.32
CA THR A 4 -39.16 -7.67 -23.09
C THR A 4 -38.09 -7.87 -22.03
N THR A 5 -37.00 -7.11 -22.13
CA THR A 5 -36.08 -6.95 -21.00
C THR A 5 -36.78 -6.03 -19.99
N ASP A 6 -37.51 -6.62 -19.04
CA ASP A 6 -38.13 -5.84 -17.97
C ASP A 6 -37.05 -5.05 -17.21
N THR A 7 -37.18 -3.72 -17.26
CA THR A 7 -36.28 -2.78 -16.60
C THR A 7 -36.91 -2.24 -15.32
N TYR A 8 -36.11 -2.19 -14.27
CA TYR A 8 -36.42 -1.71 -12.93
C TYR A 8 -35.56 -0.50 -12.62
N THR A 9 -36.11 0.49 -11.94
CA THR A 9 -35.45 1.75 -11.65
C THR A 9 -35.08 1.82 -10.17
N VAL A 10 -33.80 2.08 -9.89
CA VAL A 10 -33.29 2.35 -8.56
C VAL A 10 -32.84 3.80 -8.51
N VAL A 11 -33.43 4.58 -7.61
CA VAL A 11 -33.09 5.97 -7.37
C VAL A 11 -32.18 6.02 -6.15
N ILE A 12 -30.93 6.46 -6.35
CA ILE A 12 -29.96 6.69 -5.27
C ILE A 12 -29.75 8.19 -5.14
N ARG A 13 -30.30 8.79 -4.07
CA ARG A 13 -30.37 10.25 -3.89
C ARG A 13 -30.99 10.93 -5.13
N ASP A 14 -30.16 11.64 -5.91
CA ASP A 14 -30.54 12.41 -7.10
C ASP A 14 -30.24 11.69 -8.42
N ARG A 15 -29.71 10.45 -8.38
CA ARG A 15 -29.34 9.68 -9.57
C ARG A 15 -30.26 8.47 -9.80
N LEU A 16 -30.59 8.24 -11.07
CA LEU A 16 -31.39 7.10 -11.49
C LEU A 16 -30.53 6.03 -12.16
N PHE A 17 -30.70 4.79 -11.71
CA PHE A 17 -30.04 3.61 -12.26
C PHE A 17 -31.07 2.62 -12.76
N LYS A 18 -30.79 1.98 -13.89
CA LYS A 18 -31.64 0.94 -14.47
C LYS A 18 -31.02 -0.42 -14.29
N LEU A 19 -31.83 -1.36 -13.81
CA LEU A 19 -31.49 -2.76 -13.65
C LEU A 19 -32.45 -3.61 -14.48
N THR A 20 -31.98 -4.74 -14.96
CA THR A 20 -32.77 -5.79 -15.61
C THR A 20 -32.90 -6.95 -14.64
N LYS A 21 -33.90 -7.81 -14.87
CA LYS A 21 -34.07 -9.04 -14.09
C LYS A 21 -32.79 -9.87 -14.02
N ALA A 22 -32.12 -10.08 -15.15
CA ALA A 22 -30.88 -10.85 -15.22
C ALA A 22 -29.71 -10.24 -14.40
N GLN A 23 -29.59 -8.90 -14.37
CA GLN A 23 -28.58 -8.22 -13.54
C GLN A 23 -28.87 -8.42 -12.05
N MET A 24 -30.14 -8.30 -11.64
CA MET A 24 -30.54 -8.51 -10.25
C MET A 24 -30.35 -9.96 -9.82
N GLU A 25 -30.55 -10.93 -10.72
CA GLU A 25 -30.44 -12.36 -10.40
C GLU A 25 -28.99 -12.85 -10.24
N ARG A 26 -27.98 -12.09 -10.67
CA ARG A 26 -26.58 -12.57 -10.65
C ARG A 26 -26.10 -12.98 -9.26
N ASP A 27 -26.36 -12.15 -8.26
CA ASP A 27 -25.96 -12.38 -6.88
C ASP A 27 -27.23 -12.49 -6.01
N ALA A 28 -28.20 -13.26 -6.52
CA ALA A 28 -29.44 -13.54 -5.82
C ALA A 28 -29.23 -14.66 -4.77
N PRO A 29 -30.03 -14.67 -3.69
CA PRO A 29 -31.05 -13.66 -3.34
C PRO A 29 -30.42 -12.38 -2.78
N ASN A 30 -30.91 -11.23 -3.23
CA ASN A 30 -30.47 -9.90 -2.77
C ASN A 30 -31.65 -8.92 -2.61
N TYR A 31 -31.33 -7.73 -2.09
CA TYR A 31 -32.31 -6.68 -1.80
C TYR A 31 -33.16 -6.30 -3.01
N PHE A 32 -32.57 -6.24 -4.22
CA PHE A 32 -33.30 -5.90 -5.44
C PHE A 32 -34.28 -6.99 -5.83
N THR A 33 -33.84 -8.25 -5.84
CA THR A 33 -34.73 -9.39 -6.15
C THR A 33 -35.89 -9.49 -5.16
N SER A 34 -35.65 -9.28 -3.86
CA SER A 34 -36.71 -9.34 -2.85
C SER A 34 -37.71 -8.18 -2.91
N HIS A 35 -37.29 -7.03 -3.44
CA HIS A 35 -38.16 -5.85 -3.52
C HIS A 35 -38.94 -5.78 -4.83
N PHE A 36 -38.28 -6.08 -5.96
CA PHE A 36 -38.89 -5.98 -7.28
C PHE A 36 -39.67 -7.22 -7.68
N LEU A 37 -39.37 -8.39 -7.10
CA LEU A 37 -39.97 -9.66 -7.49
C LEU A 37 -40.73 -10.32 -6.33
N ASP A 38 -41.84 -10.97 -6.62
CA ASP A 38 -42.54 -11.84 -5.67
C ASP A 38 -41.93 -13.25 -5.63
N SER A 39 -42.50 -14.14 -4.82
CA SER A 39 -42.04 -15.54 -4.69
C SER A 39 -42.14 -16.36 -5.99
N SER A 40 -42.93 -15.90 -6.96
CA SER A 40 -43.05 -16.51 -8.29
C SER A 40 -42.13 -15.85 -9.33
N GLY A 41 -41.36 -14.83 -8.93
CA GLY A 41 -40.47 -14.07 -9.80
C GLY A 41 -41.17 -13.05 -10.69
N GLN A 42 -42.42 -12.68 -10.37
CA GLN A 42 -43.19 -11.65 -11.06
C GLN A 42 -42.92 -10.26 -10.48
N CYS A 43 -43.01 -9.24 -11.32
CA CYS A 43 -42.76 -7.84 -10.96
C CYS A 43 -43.82 -7.31 -9.99
N VAL A 44 -43.41 -6.92 -8.78
CA VAL A 44 -44.29 -6.28 -7.78
C VAL A 44 -44.27 -4.75 -7.91
N THR A 45 -43.09 -4.19 -8.14
CA THR A 45 -42.87 -2.74 -8.34
C THR A 45 -41.76 -2.52 -9.36
N ARG A 46 -41.66 -1.29 -9.90
CA ARG A 46 -40.64 -0.90 -10.89
C ARG A 46 -39.72 0.22 -10.42
N ILE A 47 -39.98 0.80 -9.25
CA ILE A 47 -39.17 1.90 -8.71
C ILE A 47 -38.82 1.59 -7.25
N MET A 48 -37.58 1.86 -6.87
CA MET A 48 -37.06 1.77 -5.51
C MET A 48 -36.22 3.01 -5.23
N GLU A 49 -36.40 3.63 -4.07
CA GLU A 49 -35.56 4.75 -3.62
C GLU A 49 -34.67 4.32 -2.45
N ILE A 50 -33.39 4.70 -2.51
CA ILE A 50 -32.40 4.31 -1.51
C ILE A 50 -31.50 5.50 -1.17
N SER A 51 -31.36 5.79 0.12
CA SER A 51 -30.49 6.85 0.63
C SER A 51 -29.05 6.36 0.83
N ARG A 52 -28.34 6.08 -0.28
CA ARG A 52 -26.93 5.62 -0.29
C ARG A 52 -26.05 6.48 -1.19
N ASP A 53 -24.76 6.18 -1.28
CA ASP A 53 -23.85 6.96 -2.12
C ASP A 53 -23.98 6.58 -3.61
N PRO A 54 -24.28 7.53 -4.51
CA PRO A 54 -24.49 7.22 -5.92
C PRO A 54 -23.20 6.82 -6.64
N PHE A 55 -22.01 7.25 -6.19
CA PHE A 55 -20.74 6.87 -6.80
C PHE A 55 -20.38 5.42 -6.45
N LEU A 56 -20.59 5.01 -5.19
CA LEU A 56 -20.42 3.60 -4.81
C LEU A 56 -21.42 2.68 -5.50
N PHE A 57 -22.64 3.16 -5.75
CA PHE A 57 -23.64 2.39 -6.47
C PHE A 57 -23.23 2.09 -7.92
N GLU A 58 -22.43 2.95 -8.58
CA GLU A 58 -21.89 2.65 -9.91
C GLU A 58 -20.98 1.41 -9.90
N LEU A 59 -20.22 1.20 -8.82
CA LEU A 59 -19.40 0.00 -8.63
C LEU A 59 -20.27 -1.24 -8.42
N VAL A 60 -21.35 -1.10 -7.64
CA VAL A 60 -22.36 -2.17 -7.47
C VAL A 60 -22.97 -2.54 -8.82
N LEU A 61 -23.34 -1.55 -9.63
CA LEU A 61 -23.92 -1.80 -10.95
C LEU A 61 -22.91 -2.47 -11.90
N LYS A 62 -21.64 -2.06 -11.89
CA LYS A 62 -20.57 -2.74 -12.66
C LYS A 62 -20.42 -4.20 -12.24
N TYR A 63 -20.48 -4.49 -10.95
CA TYR A 63 -20.49 -5.86 -10.43
C TYR A 63 -21.72 -6.65 -10.92
N LEU A 64 -22.92 -6.06 -10.82
CA LEU A 64 -24.17 -6.62 -11.34
C LEU A 64 -24.23 -6.65 -12.88
N ASN A 65 -23.26 -6.05 -13.59
CA ASN A 65 -23.02 -6.23 -15.04
C ASN A 65 -21.99 -7.31 -15.38
N GLY A 66 -21.07 -7.61 -14.46
CA GLY A 66 -20.23 -8.82 -14.50
C GLY A 66 -18.78 -8.44 -14.63
N TYR A 67 -18.50 -7.14 -14.53
CA TYR A 67 -17.18 -6.60 -14.61
C TYR A 67 -16.40 -6.91 -13.34
N GLN A 68 -15.11 -7.14 -13.54
CA GLN A 68 -14.15 -7.15 -12.46
C GLN A 68 -13.92 -5.71 -11.99
N ILE A 69 -14.36 -5.40 -10.77
CA ILE A 69 -14.26 -4.04 -10.18
C ILE A 69 -13.02 -3.84 -9.31
N PHE A 70 -12.20 -4.88 -9.13
CA PHE A 70 -10.97 -4.83 -8.31
C PHE A 70 -9.70 -5.12 -9.15
N PRO A 71 -8.60 -4.38 -8.93
CA PRO A 71 -8.48 -3.20 -8.05
C PRO A 71 -9.38 -2.05 -8.52
N ILE A 72 -9.89 -1.24 -7.58
CA ILE A 72 -10.77 -0.11 -7.95
C ILE A 72 -9.93 0.87 -8.76
N HIS A 73 -10.36 1.14 -9.99
CA HIS A 73 -9.70 2.13 -10.85
C HIS A 73 -9.77 3.51 -10.20
N SER A 74 -8.70 4.30 -10.28
CA SER A 74 -8.63 5.64 -9.65
C SER A 74 -9.82 6.52 -10.00
N ASP A 75 -10.26 6.46 -11.25
CA ASP A 75 -11.35 7.30 -11.77
C ASP A 75 -12.74 6.88 -11.26
N LEU A 76 -12.86 5.70 -10.66
CA LEU A 76 -14.09 5.18 -10.07
C LEU A 76 -14.12 5.32 -8.54
N VAL A 77 -13.04 5.83 -7.95
CA VAL A 77 -13.02 6.16 -6.52
C VAL A 77 -13.88 7.40 -6.31
N PRO A 78 -14.86 7.38 -5.39
CA PRO A 78 -15.65 8.58 -5.10
C PRO A 78 -14.72 9.77 -4.75
N PRO A 79 -15.02 10.99 -5.20
CA PRO A 79 -14.13 12.16 -5.00
C PRO A 79 -13.81 12.48 -3.54
N HIS A 80 -14.60 11.95 -2.61
CA HIS A 80 -14.51 12.16 -1.18
C HIS A 80 -13.87 10.97 -0.42
N CYS A 81 -13.39 9.94 -1.14
CA CYS A 81 -12.81 8.72 -0.56
C CYS A 81 -11.37 8.51 -1.05
N THR A 82 -10.55 7.84 -0.23
CA THR A 82 -9.34 7.15 -0.70
C THR A 82 -9.72 5.76 -1.23
N PRO A 83 -8.87 5.10 -2.06
CA PRO A 83 -9.13 3.74 -2.53
C PRO A 83 -9.42 2.74 -1.40
N GLU A 84 -8.72 2.86 -0.27
CA GLU A 84 -8.90 1.97 0.89
C GLU A 84 -10.26 2.19 1.56
N THR A 85 -10.64 3.45 1.78
CA THR A 85 -11.97 3.79 2.33
C THR A 85 -13.09 3.37 1.39
N ALA A 86 -12.91 3.51 0.08
CA ALA A 86 -13.89 3.10 -0.92
C ALA A 86 -14.19 1.60 -0.88
N ILE A 87 -13.19 0.74 -0.60
CA ILE A 87 -13.42 -0.70 -0.41
C ILE A 87 -14.24 -0.97 0.86
N GLY A 88 -13.93 -0.26 1.94
CA GLY A 88 -14.65 -0.36 3.22
C GLY A 88 -16.12 0.05 3.07
N ASP A 89 -16.37 1.17 2.41
CA ASP A 89 -17.71 1.72 2.20
C ASP A 89 -18.50 0.87 1.18
N LEU A 90 -17.86 0.42 0.10
CA LEU A 90 -18.47 -0.52 -0.85
C LEU A 90 -18.86 -1.84 -0.18
N ARG A 91 -18.07 -2.32 0.79
CA ARG A 91 -18.44 -3.51 1.58
C ARG A 91 -19.71 -3.26 2.40
N ALA A 92 -19.81 -2.10 3.06
CA ALA A 92 -20.99 -1.76 3.85
C ALA A 92 -22.25 -1.68 2.97
N ASP A 93 -22.13 -1.14 1.76
CA ASP A 93 -23.22 -1.09 0.79
C ASP A 93 -23.55 -2.47 0.22
N ALA A 94 -22.55 -3.32 -0.05
CA ALA A 94 -22.77 -4.71 -0.46
C ALA A 94 -23.52 -5.53 0.60
N GLU A 95 -23.22 -5.31 1.88
CA GLU A 95 -23.94 -5.92 3.00
C GLU A 95 -25.39 -5.42 3.07
N PHE A 96 -25.61 -4.10 2.88
CA PHE A 96 -26.94 -3.52 2.82
C PHE A 96 -27.78 -4.09 1.67
N TYR A 97 -27.21 -4.18 0.46
CA TYR A 97 -27.88 -4.75 -0.71
C TYR A 97 -28.01 -6.27 -0.66
N LYS A 98 -27.46 -6.93 0.36
CA LYS A 98 -27.42 -8.39 0.49
C LYS A 98 -26.79 -9.07 -0.72
N LEU A 99 -25.62 -8.59 -1.14
CA LEU A 99 -24.84 -9.12 -2.27
C LEU A 99 -23.68 -9.97 -1.74
N PRO A 100 -23.89 -11.27 -1.41
CA PRO A 100 -22.88 -12.08 -0.73
C PRO A 100 -21.61 -12.28 -1.56
N GLY A 101 -21.73 -12.39 -2.89
CA GLY A 101 -20.59 -12.46 -3.79
C GLY A 101 -19.75 -11.18 -3.73
N LEU A 102 -20.39 -10.01 -3.78
CA LEU A 102 -19.69 -8.74 -3.65
C LEU A 102 -19.07 -8.55 -2.26
N VAL A 103 -19.77 -8.93 -1.18
CA VAL A 103 -19.24 -8.89 0.18
C VAL A 103 -17.99 -9.77 0.29
N SER A 104 -18.00 -10.97 -0.29
CA SER A 104 -16.84 -11.86 -0.32
C SER A 104 -15.67 -11.25 -1.08
N LEU A 105 -15.92 -10.63 -2.24
CA LEU A 105 -14.89 -9.91 -2.99
C LEU A 105 -14.31 -8.75 -2.19
N CYS A 106 -15.15 -7.90 -1.59
CA CYS A 106 -14.68 -6.82 -0.73
C CYS A 106 -13.88 -7.37 0.45
N LYS A 107 -14.33 -8.43 1.14
CA LYS A 107 -13.59 -9.06 2.23
C LYS A 107 -12.26 -9.65 1.77
N SER A 108 -12.16 -10.23 0.57
CA SER A 108 -10.90 -10.73 0.02
C SER A 108 -9.87 -9.63 -0.28
N LYS A 109 -10.34 -8.37 -0.37
CA LYS A 109 -9.51 -7.17 -0.64
C LYS A 109 -9.34 -6.26 0.58
N ALA A 110 -10.31 -6.28 1.51
CA ALA A 110 -10.40 -5.51 2.75
C ALA A 110 -9.90 -6.29 3.96
N THR A 111 -9.82 -7.63 3.88
CA THR A 111 -8.72 -8.26 4.57
C THR A 111 -7.51 -7.52 4.02
N PRO A 112 -6.70 -6.84 4.86
CA PRO A 112 -5.29 -6.85 4.51
C PRO A 112 -5.07 -8.33 4.21
N LYS A 113 -4.55 -8.67 3.03
CA LYS A 113 -3.73 -9.87 2.97
C LYS A 113 -3.06 -9.89 4.33
N THR A 114 -3.34 -10.89 5.16
CA THR A 114 -2.42 -11.23 6.23
C THR A 114 -1.09 -11.17 5.52
N THR A 115 -0.34 -10.09 5.69
CA THR A 115 0.54 -9.55 4.66
C THR A 115 1.50 -10.65 4.29
N PRO A 116 1.28 -11.47 3.24
CA PRO A 116 1.43 -12.95 3.30
C PRO A 116 2.38 -13.35 4.41
N THR A 117 1.90 -13.37 5.68
CA THR A 117 2.70 -13.09 6.92
C THR A 117 4.15 -12.92 6.53
N VAL A 118 4.68 -11.76 6.06
CA VAL A 118 5.92 -11.75 5.25
C VAL A 118 6.92 -12.56 6.03
N ARG A 119 7.03 -13.83 5.64
CA ARG A 119 7.74 -14.83 6.41
C ARG A 119 9.05 -14.57 5.79
N PHE A 120 9.69 -13.51 6.28
CA PHE A 120 11.03 -13.18 5.89
C PHE A 120 11.78 -14.49 6.06
N ALA A 121 12.08 -15.13 4.95
CA ALA A 121 12.65 -16.48 4.99
C ALA A 121 14.04 -16.40 5.64
N SER A 122 14.65 -15.21 5.54
CA SER A 122 15.86 -14.83 6.24
C SER A 122 15.85 -13.32 6.54
N SER A 123 16.61 -12.94 7.57
CA SER A 123 17.02 -11.55 7.77
C SER A 123 18.53 -11.51 7.73
N GLN A 124 19.09 -10.57 6.98
CA GLN A 124 20.53 -10.34 6.90
C GLN A 124 20.83 -8.93 7.39
N VAL A 125 22.06 -8.71 7.82
CA VAL A 125 22.54 -7.37 8.16
C VAL A 125 23.49 -6.94 7.06
N ALA A 126 23.30 -5.74 6.55
CA ALA A 126 24.20 -5.11 5.62
C ALA A 126 24.70 -3.79 6.21
N VAL A 127 25.83 -3.33 5.71
CA VAL A 127 26.25 -1.94 5.83
C VAL A 127 26.11 -1.25 4.49
N ILE A 128 25.63 -0.03 4.51
CA ILE A 128 25.67 0.87 3.36
C ILE A 128 26.74 1.92 3.68
N THR A 129 27.85 1.86 2.95
CA THR A 129 29.02 2.71 3.18
C THR A 129 29.21 3.69 2.05
N GLY A 130 29.58 4.93 2.38
CA GLY A 130 29.90 5.96 1.41
C GLY A 130 30.64 7.13 2.05
N TYR A 131 31.24 7.96 1.22
CA TYR A 131 32.01 9.13 1.66
C TYR A 131 31.31 10.41 1.21
N PHE A 132 31.37 11.43 2.07
CA PHE A 132 30.95 12.78 1.68
C PHE A 132 31.90 13.85 2.15
N ASN A 133 32.13 14.84 1.27
CA ASN A 133 32.98 15.97 1.56
C ASN A 133 32.10 17.15 2.01
N SER A 134 31.94 17.28 3.33
CA SER A 134 31.18 18.38 3.94
C SER A 134 31.72 19.79 3.63
N THR A 135 32.96 19.92 3.15
CA THR A 135 33.57 21.21 2.79
C THR A 135 33.47 21.54 1.30
N ALA A 136 33.51 20.55 0.40
CA ALA A 136 33.46 20.77 -1.06
C ALA A 136 32.05 20.58 -1.64
N ASP A 137 31.22 19.70 -1.03
CA ASP A 137 29.92 19.33 -1.60
C ASP A 137 28.80 20.33 -1.24
N GLY A 138 29.09 21.37 -0.43
CA GLY A 138 28.18 22.51 -0.18
C GLY A 138 26.74 22.12 0.18
N ILE A 139 26.54 21.01 0.91
CA ILE A 139 25.27 20.27 0.93
C ILE A 139 24.17 21.06 1.67
N ALA A 140 23.50 21.96 0.95
CA ALA A 140 22.06 21.99 0.91
C ALA A 140 21.60 21.03 -0.21
N PRO A 141 20.62 20.16 0.02
CA PRO A 141 20.47 18.91 -0.72
C PRO A 141 19.19 18.92 -1.55
N SER A 142 19.25 19.49 -2.75
CA SER A 142 18.12 19.42 -3.68
C SER A 142 18.51 19.05 -5.11
N GLU A 143 19.67 19.42 -5.62
CA GLU A 143 19.88 19.34 -7.08
C GLU A 143 20.68 18.12 -7.57
N ASN A 144 21.58 17.51 -6.78
CA ASN A 144 22.46 16.41 -7.24
C ASN A 144 22.49 15.17 -6.34
N PHE A 145 21.39 14.88 -5.63
CA PHE A 145 21.33 13.77 -4.67
C PHE A 145 21.69 12.40 -5.31
N GLU A 146 21.26 12.13 -6.54
CA GLU A 146 21.51 10.84 -7.21
C GLU A 146 23.00 10.59 -7.51
N GLN A 147 23.72 11.60 -8.00
CA GLN A 147 25.17 11.51 -8.24
C GLN A 147 25.95 11.28 -6.94
N TYR A 148 25.45 11.81 -5.84
CA TYR A 148 26.03 11.60 -4.52
C TYR A 148 25.82 10.16 -4.02
N ILE A 149 24.60 9.63 -4.18
CA ILE A 149 24.26 8.25 -3.79
C ILE A 149 24.97 7.21 -4.65
N SER A 150 25.42 7.56 -5.85
CA SER A 150 26.21 6.65 -6.72
C SER A 150 27.47 6.11 -6.03
N ARG A 151 27.99 6.79 -4.99
CA ARG A 151 29.18 6.40 -4.23
C ARG A 151 28.89 5.52 -3.01
N PHE A 152 27.62 5.31 -2.69
CA PHE A 152 27.21 4.41 -1.62
C PHE A 152 27.01 3.01 -2.16
N TYR A 153 27.48 2.00 -1.45
CA TYR A 153 27.31 0.60 -1.83
C TYR A 153 26.91 -0.25 -0.61
N PRO A 154 26.01 -1.23 -0.80
CA PRO A 154 25.68 -2.19 0.24
C PRO A 154 26.77 -3.27 0.34
N THR A 155 27.00 -3.78 1.55
CA THR A 155 27.87 -4.94 1.81
C THR A 155 27.22 -5.79 2.89
N LEU A 156 26.98 -7.07 2.59
CA LEU A 156 26.43 -8.02 3.55
C LEU A 156 27.45 -8.34 4.65
N LEU A 157 26.96 -8.45 5.88
CA LEU A 157 27.75 -8.78 7.04
C LEU A 157 27.34 -10.13 7.63
N SER A 158 28.34 -10.93 8.01
CA SER A 158 28.14 -12.04 8.94
C SER A 158 27.77 -11.52 10.34
N LYS A 159 27.27 -12.40 11.21
CA LYS A 159 26.95 -12.04 12.60
C LYS A 159 28.15 -11.49 13.35
N ASP A 160 29.34 -12.05 13.11
CA ASP A 160 30.57 -11.65 13.79
C ASP A 160 31.09 -10.32 13.25
N GLN A 161 31.03 -10.11 11.93
CA GLN A 161 31.36 -8.83 11.30
C GLN A 161 30.44 -7.71 11.81
N TYR A 162 29.13 -7.96 11.91
CA TYR A 162 28.19 -7.00 12.47
C TYR A 162 28.53 -6.64 13.92
N ARG A 163 28.80 -7.63 14.80
CA ARG A 163 29.18 -7.37 16.19
C ARG A 163 30.44 -6.52 16.30
N ALA A 164 31.47 -6.80 15.49
CA ALA A 164 32.69 -6.01 15.47
C ALA A 164 32.45 -4.58 14.95
N MET A 165 31.75 -4.45 13.82
CA MET A 165 31.54 -3.18 13.15
C MET A 165 30.51 -2.28 13.83
N SER A 166 29.56 -2.81 14.60
CA SER A 166 28.52 -2.01 15.26
C SER A 166 28.96 -1.34 16.57
N SER A 167 30.15 -1.66 17.09
CA SER A 167 30.65 -1.10 18.36
C SER A 167 30.77 0.43 18.36
N GLY A 168 29.98 1.17 19.14
CA GLY A 168 29.95 2.63 19.11
C GLY A 168 29.07 3.23 18.00
N MET A 169 28.20 2.41 17.41
CA MET A 169 27.12 2.90 16.54
C MET A 169 26.17 3.80 17.33
N LEU A 170 25.80 4.94 16.73
CA LEU A 170 24.78 5.80 17.30
C LEU A 170 23.40 5.26 16.93
N THR A 171 22.58 5.02 17.94
CA THR A 171 21.18 4.62 17.81
C THR A 171 20.31 5.64 18.54
N LEU A 172 19.01 5.63 18.29
CA LEU A 172 18.08 6.49 19.02
C LEU A 172 18.15 6.23 20.53
N ALA A 173 18.33 4.96 20.92
CA ALA A 173 18.41 4.55 22.32
C ALA A 173 19.73 4.94 22.99
N SER A 174 20.83 5.08 22.24
CA SER A 174 22.15 5.46 22.78
C SER A 174 22.46 6.96 22.66
N ALA A 175 21.60 7.74 21.99
CA ALA A 175 21.80 9.17 21.82
C ALA A 175 21.56 9.94 23.14
N THR A 176 22.54 10.76 23.55
CA THR A 176 22.35 11.70 24.66
C THR A 176 21.39 12.83 24.26
N PRO A 177 20.78 13.57 25.21
CA PRO A 177 19.88 14.69 24.89
C PRO A 177 20.51 15.76 23.99
N SER A 178 21.81 16.03 24.15
CA SER A 178 22.55 16.97 23.30
C SER A 178 22.83 16.43 21.88
N GLN A 179 22.69 15.12 21.69
CA GLN A 179 22.88 14.45 20.40
C GLN A 179 21.55 14.17 19.68
N THR A 180 20.41 14.16 20.38
CA THR A 180 19.09 13.77 19.82
C THR A 180 18.69 14.62 18.61
N THR A 181 18.79 15.95 18.67
CA THR A 181 18.45 16.82 17.53
C THR A 181 19.31 16.52 16.31
N ARG A 182 20.61 16.31 16.53
CA ARG A 182 21.56 15.95 15.46
C ARG A 182 21.27 14.55 14.94
N PHE A 183 20.90 13.62 15.80
CA PHE A 183 20.50 12.27 15.43
C PHE A 183 19.28 12.29 14.52
N LEU A 184 18.22 13.03 14.84
CA LEU A 184 17.00 13.08 14.04
C LEU A 184 17.25 13.64 12.63
N ILE A 185 17.99 14.75 12.53
CA ILE A 185 18.37 15.33 11.23
C ILE A 185 19.13 14.28 10.42
N VAL A 186 20.18 13.71 11.00
CA VAL A 186 21.02 12.71 10.34
C VAL A 186 20.25 11.44 10.00
N ASN A 187 19.29 11.03 10.84
CA ASN A 187 18.50 9.83 10.62
C ASN A 187 17.60 9.99 9.39
N GLY A 188 16.95 11.15 9.23
CA GLY A 188 16.19 11.46 8.01
C GLY A 188 17.06 11.42 6.75
N TRP A 189 18.30 11.92 6.84
CA TRP A 189 19.30 11.81 5.76
C TRP A 189 19.66 10.35 5.45
N SER A 190 20.01 9.59 6.49
CA SER A 190 20.38 8.19 6.39
C SER A 190 19.26 7.34 5.79
N GLU A 191 18.01 7.55 6.20
CA GLU A 191 16.86 6.83 5.62
C GLU A 191 16.69 7.09 4.13
N ARG A 192 16.88 8.34 3.68
CA ARG A 192 16.81 8.68 2.25
C ARG A 192 17.93 7.99 1.45
N ILE A 193 19.15 7.95 2.00
CA ILE A 193 20.29 7.22 1.40
C ILE A 193 19.96 5.74 1.28
N VAL A 194 19.57 5.10 2.38
CA VAL A 194 19.27 3.65 2.44
C VAL A 194 18.17 3.28 1.45
N ARG A 195 17.07 4.05 1.43
CA ARG A 195 15.96 3.83 0.48
C ARG A 195 16.42 3.83 -0.97
N THR A 196 17.28 4.77 -1.33
CA THR A 196 17.74 4.98 -2.70
C THR A 196 18.71 3.87 -3.12
N VAL A 197 19.67 3.54 -2.26
CA VAL A 197 20.63 2.44 -2.49
C VAL A 197 19.92 1.10 -2.58
N ILE A 198 18.98 0.80 -1.68
CA ILE A 198 18.23 -0.47 -1.70
C ILE A 198 17.39 -0.61 -2.96
N LYS A 199 16.75 0.47 -3.41
CA LYS A 199 15.98 0.47 -4.65
C LYS A 199 16.87 0.24 -5.87
N ARG A 200 18.11 0.73 -5.85
CA ARG A 200 19.07 0.62 -6.96
C ARG A 200 19.70 -0.76 -7.03
N ASP A 201 20.19 -1.28 -5.90
CA ASP A 201 21.11 -2.43 -5.88
C ASP A 201 20.48 -3.73 -5.38
N THR A 202 19.32 -3.66 -4.71
CA THR A 202 18.72 -4.83 -4.05
C THR A 202 17.23 -4.95 -4.36
N SER A 203 16.90 -5.37 -5.59
CA SER A 203 15.52 -5.53 -6.06
C SER A 203 14.73 -6.62 -5.33
N CYS A 204 15.40 -7.50 -4.59
CA CYS A 204 14.79 -8.60 -3.81
C CYS A 204 14.51 -8.25 -2.33
N VAL A 205 14.82 -7.02 -1.90
CA VAL A 205 14.57 -6.55 -0.53
C VAL A 205 13.17 -5.96 -0.46
N ASP A 206 12.30 -6.64 0.28
CA ASP A 206 10.91 -6.20 0.50
C ASP A 206 10.81 -5.21 1.67
N ARG A 207 11.65 -5.39 2.69
CA ARG A 207 11.66 -4.56 3.90
C ARG A 207 13.08 -4.31 4.37
N TRP A 208 13.29 -3.13 4.95
CA TRP A 208 14.53 -2.77 5.61
C TRP A 208 14.28 -1.87 6.82
N GLU A 209 15.25 -1.85 7.73
CA GLU A 209 15.27 -1.02 8.93
C GLU A 209 16.68 -0.47 9.13
N LEU A 210 16.79 0.84 9.30
CA LEU A 210 18.04 1.48 9.70
C LEU A 210 18.25 1.26 11.21
N LEU A 211 19.22 0.43 11.57
CA LEU A 211 19.52 0.08 12.97
C LEU A 211 20.30 1.19 13.68
N GLY A 212 21.06 1.96 12.91
CA GLY A 212 21.89 3.05 13.40
C GLY A 212 22.98 3.39 12.42
N TRP A 213 23.87 4.30 12.81
CA TRP A 213 24.92 4.77 11.93
C TRP A 213 26.19 5.11 12.69
N LYS A 214 27.30 5.08 11.97
CA LYS A 214 28.60 5.59 12.42
C LYS A 214 29.13 6.61 11.44
N ARG A 215 29.97 7.49 11.97
CA ARG A 215 30.73 8.43 11.17
C ARG A 215 32.14 8.49 11.66
N ASP A 216 33.05 8.18 10.76
CA ASP A 216 34.47 8.31 11.01
C ASP A 216 35.00 9.48 10.18
N VAL A 217 35.89 10.27 10.76
CA VAL A 217 36.58 11.32 10.03
C VAL A 217 37.81 10.67 9.42
N SER A 218 37.77 10.44 8.11
CA SER A 218 38.91 9.90 7.38
C SER A 218 39.97 10.98 7.12
N THR A 219 39.51 12.20 6.82
CA THR A 219 40.31 13.42 6.63
C THR A 219 39.45 14.65 7.00
N PRO A 220 40.04 15.82 7.34
CA PRO A 220 39.27 17.04 7.57
C PRO A 220 38.34 17.34 6.39
N GLY A 221 37.05 17.48 6.67
CA GLY A 221 36.03 17.74 5.65
C GLY A 221 35.40 16.49 5.02
N VAL A 222 36.09 15.33 4.97
CA VAL A 222 35.54 14.09 4.41
C VAL A 222 35.07 13.13 5.51
N ARG A 223 33.77 12.89 5.53
CA ARG A 223 33.12 11.97 6.47
C ARG A 223 32.83 10.65 5.80
N HIS A 224 33.34 9.58 6.39
CA HIS A 224 32.95 8.22 6.06
C HIS A 224 31.67 7.90 6.82
N VAL A 225 30.60 7.55 6.11
CA VAL A 225 29.31 7.19 6.70
C VAL A 225 29.12 5.70 6.56
N ILE A 226 28.80 5.06 7.68
CA ILE A 226 28.49 3.64 7.74
C ILE A 226 27.07 3.52 8.29
N LEU A 227 26.14 3.10 7.46
CA LEU A 227 24.73 2.91 7.82
C LEU A 227 24.48 1.42 8.03
N PHE A 228 24.02 1.04 9.22
CA PHE A 228 23.73 -0.35 9.55
C PHE A 228 22.27 -0.62 9.25
N VAL A 229 22.02 -1.55 8.35
CA VAL A 229 20.67 -1.82 7.86
C VAL A 229 20.35 -3.29 8.02
N LYS A 230 19.20 -3.57 8.63
CA LYS A 230 18.63 -4.91 8.62
C LYS A 230 17.78 -5.04 7.36
N LEU A 231 18.07 -6.06 6.57
CA LEU A 231 17.37 -6.37 5.34
C LEU A 231 16.55 -7.63 5.55
N TRP A 232 15.35 -7.63 4.98
CA TRP A 232 14.57 -8.83 4.88
C TRP A 232 14.15 -9.09 3.43
N THR A 233 14.34 -10.32 2.99
CA THR A 233 14.04 -10.75 1.62
C THR A 233 12.79 -11.60 1.55
N ALA A 234 12.19 -11.60 0.37
CA ALA A 234 11.13 -12.54 0.01
C ALA A 234 11.63 -14.00 0.09
N PRO A 235 10.74 -14.97 0.37
CA PRO A 235 11.08 -16.39 0.30
C PRO A 235 11.69 -16.77 -1.06
N GLY A 236 12.83 -17.44 -1.04
CA GLY A 236 13.52 -17.91 -2.26
C GLY A 236 14.56 -16.95 -2.84
N PHE A 237 14.76 -15.76 -2.24
CA PHE A 237 15.80 -14.82 -2.67
C PHE A 237 16.91 -14.68 -1.63
N THR A 238 18.14 -14.91 -2.08
CA THR A 238 19.37 -14.53 -1.38
C THR A 238 19.90 -13.24 -2.00
N ILE A 239 20.32 -12.30 -1.17
CA ILE A 239 21.16 -11.19 -1.63
C ILE A 239 22.53 -11.83 -1.88
N ASN A 240 22.98 -11.83 -3.14
CA ASN A 240 24.30 -12.34 -3.53
C ASN A 240 25.41 -11.38 -3.10
#